data_AF-A0A3N5JAW4-F1
#
_entry.id   AF-A0A3N5JAW4-F1
#
_cell.length_a   1.000
_cell.length_b   1.000
_cell.length_c   1.000
_cell.angle_alpha   90.00
_cell.angle_beta   90.00
_cell.angle_gamma   90.00
#
_symmetry.space_group_name_H-M   'P 1'
#
loop_
_entity.id
_entity.type
_entity.pdbx_description
1 polymer ?
#
loop_
_entity_poly.entity_id
_entity_poly.type
_entity_poly.pdbx_seq_one_letter_code
_entity_poly.pdbx_strand_id
1 'polypeptide(L)'
;MGTIPKLGFEKNAADTSKDPMNKAISQKTKGKLTKKELKQDKLVELAYKMEHLYYKYQKWVLSAAGAILVIVVAAFLINRTMKSNRIEQSYQLTMAKMQYSAEQLDAAKEAFRRLVTSGSGTMAGEAKYFLGRIAFEQSNFSQAADEFSGYVKDFSGTPELDCAAMAGLAASYEAMGKPEDAAKAYLKIAEDYPKD
;
A
#
# COMPACT_ATOMS: atom_id res chain seq x y z
N MET A 1 -51.58 23.89 -56.42
CA MET A 1 -52.43 23.43 -57.54
C MET A 1 -51.60 23.38 -58.80
N GLY A 2 -51.57 22.21 -59.44
CA GLY A 2 -51.23 22.03 -60.86
C GLY A 2 -49.73 21.89 -61.17
N THR A 3 -49.30 21.00 -62.07
CA THR A 3 -49.92 19.84 -62.72
C THR A 3 -48.77 19.09 -63.39
N ILE A 4 -48.70 17.77 -63.23
CA ILE A 4 -47.83 16.90 -64.03
C ILE A 4 -48.55 16.63 -65.37
N PRO A 5 -47.84 16.58 -66.50
CA PRO A 5 -48.21 15.68 -67.58
C PRO A 5 -47.11 14.65 -67.86
N LYS A 6 -47.53 13.39 -67.89
CA LYS A 6 -46.82 12.26 -68.48
C LYS A 6 -46.91 12.30 -70.01
N LEU A 7 -46.04 11.49 -70.64
CA LEU A 7 -46.08 10.87 -71.99
C LEU A 7 -44.84 11.29 -72.80
N GLY A 8 -44.09 10.42 -73.45
CA GLY A 8 -44.34 9.02 -73.79
C GLY A 8 -43.06 8.25 -74.06
N PHE A 9 -43.21 6.92 -74.09
CA PHE A 9 -42.23 5.97 -74.59
C PHE A 9 -42.11 6.11 -76.10
N GLU A 10 -40.89 6.22 -76.63
CA GLU A 10 -40.56 5.51 -77.87
C GLU A 10 -39.07 5.16 -77.92
N LYS A 11 -38.83 3.89 -78.22
CA LYS A 11 -37.52 3.27 -78.39
C LYS A 11 -36.84 3.87 -79.62
N ASN A 12 -35.54 4.12 -79.57
CA ASN A 12 -34.70 3.63 -80.66
C ASN A 12 -33.27 3.37 -80.22
N ALA A 13 -32.90 2.11 -80.37
CA ALA A 13 -31.54 1.63 -80.27
C ALA A 13 -30.74 2.18 -81.47
N ALA A 14 -29.64 2.85 -81.21
CA ALA A 14 -28.62 3.13 -82.21
C ALA A 14 -27.24 3.06 -81.55
N ASP A 15 -26.76 1.83 -81.48
CA ASP A 15 -25.43 1.45 -81.91
C ASP A 15 -24.24 2.29 -81.40
N THR A 16 -23.87 2.06 -80.13
CA THR A 16 -22.61 2.53 -79.53
C THR A 16 -21.36 1.74 -80.00
N SER A 17 -21.37 1.18 -81.22
CA SER A 17 -20.27 0.33 -81.75
C SER A 17 -19.09 1.10 -82.36
N LYS A 18 -19.10 2.44 -82.41
CA LYS A 18 -18.08 3.20 -83.16
C LYS A 18 -17.45 4.38 -82.40
N ASP A 19 -17.20 4.21 -81.10
CA ASP A 19 -16.36 5.16 -80.36
C ASP A 19 -15.01 4.52 -79.97
N PRO A 20 -13.88 4.89 -80.61
CA PRO A 20 -12.57 4.31 -80.35
C PRO A 20 -12.06 4.58 -78.91
N MET A 21 -12.65 5.53 -78.18
CA MET A 21 -12.29 5.80 -76.77
C MET A 21 -12.80 4.76 -75.78
N ASN A 22 -13.88 4.01 -76.09
CA ASN A 22 -14.39 2.97 -75.18
C ASN A 22 -13.71 1.60 -75.38
N LYS A 23 -12.95 1.42 -76.46
CA LYS A 23 -12.17 0.19 -76.73
C LYS A 23 -10.85 0.16 -75.96
N ALA A 24 -10.33 1.31 -75.54
CA ALA A 24 -9.11 1.42 -74.74
C ALA A 24 -9.34 1.12 -73.24
N ILE A 25 -10.56 1.27 -72.74
CA ILE A 25 -10.87 1.11 -71.31
C ILE A 25 -11.25 -0.35 -70.97
N SER A 26 -11.74 -1.14 -71.94
CA SER A 26 -12.15 -2.54 -71.68
C SER A 26 -11.05 -3.60 -71.89
N GLN A 27 -9.86 -3.26 -72.37
CA GLN A 27 -8.76 -4.23 -72.55
C GLN A 27 -7.65 -4.13 -71.49
N LYS A 28 -7.70 -3.17 -70.55
CA LYS A 28 -6.68 -3.05 -69.50
C LYS A 28 -7.11 -3.56 -68.11
N THR A 29 -8.26 -4.26 -68.02
CA THR A 29 -8.75 -4.90 -66.80
C THR A 29 -8.53 -6.42 -66.78
N LYS A 30 -7.35 -6.87 -67.23
CA LYS A 30 -6.82 -8.21 -66.91
C LYS A 30 -5.32 -8.18 -66.63
N GLY A 31 -4.84 -7.14 -65.95
CA GLY A 31 -3.63 -7.27 -65.14
C GLY A 31 -4.01 -7.90 -63.82
N LYS A 32 -3.61 -9.15 -63.56
CA LYS A 32 -3.71 -9.75 -62.22
C LYS A 32 -3.05 -8.76 -61.25
N LEU A 33 -3.82 -8.13 -60.36
CA LEU A 33 -3.24 -7.49 -59.18
C LEU A 33 -2.53 -8.60 -58.41
N THR A 34 -1.22 -8.66 -58.59
CA THR A 34 -0.39 -9.69 -58.01
C THR A 34 -0.57 -9.59 -56.50
N LYS A 35 -0.82 -10.69 -55.78
CA LYS A 35 -0.98 -10.72 -54.30
C LYS A 35 0.11 -9.95 -53.52
N LYS A 36 1.24 -9.64 -54.17
CA LYS A 36 2.32 -8.79 -53.67
C LYS A 36 1.97 -7.30 -53.64
N GLU A 37 1.25 -6.76 -54.63
CA GLU A 37 0.91 -5.32 -54.72
C GLU A 37 -0.24 -4.95 -53.76
N LEU A 38 -1.26 -5.82 -53.61
CA LEU A 38 -2.32 -5.62 -52.62
C LEU A 38 -1.82 -5.69 -51.17
N LYS A 39 -0.74 -6.46 -50.93
CA LYS A 39 -0.06 -6.50 -49.63
C LYS A 39 0.77 -5.25 -49.42
N GLN A 40 1.38 -4.71 -50.46
CA GLN A 40 2.25 -3.53 -50.38
C GLN A 40 1.43 -2.27 -50.06
N ASP A 41 0.30 -2.05 -50.73
CA ASP A 41 -0.61 -0.93 -50.41
C ASP A 41 -1.19 -1.04 -48.99
N LYS A 42 -1.60 -2.24 -48.59
CA LYS A 42 -2.19 -2.45 -47.25
C LYS A 42 -1.16 -2.32 -46.12
N LEU A 43 0.10 -2.68 -46.37
CA LEU A 43 1.22 -2.50 -45.44
C LEU A 43 1.68 -1.05 -45.37
N VAL A 44 1.65 -0.32 -46.49
CA VAL A 44 1.94 1.12 -46.53
C VAL A 44 0.81 1.90 -45.86
N GLU A 45 -0.45 1.53 -46.06
CA GLU A 45 -1.60 2.10 -45.34
C GLU A 45 -1.54 1.77 -43.84
N LEU A 46 -1.13 0.53 -43.49
CA LEU A 46 -0.83 0.17 -42.10
C LEU A 46 0.28 1.04 -41.55
N ALA A 47 1.37 1.23 -42.31
CA ALA A 47 2.50 2.05 -41.90
C ALA A 47 2.09 3.51 -41.66
N TYR A 48 1.26 4.09 -42.54
CA TYR A 48 0.71 5.43 -42.40
C TYR A 48 -0.26 5.57 -41.21
N LYS A 49 -1.12 4.56 -40.99
CA LYS A 49 -1.99 4.51 -39.83
C LYS A 49 -1.19 4.33 -38.54
N MET A 50 -0.13 3.54 -38.57
CA MET A 50 0.80 3.35 -37.46
C MET A 50 1.62 4.62 -37.18
N GLU A 51 1.98 5.39 -38.20
CA GLU A 51 2.73 6.64 -38.06
C GLU A 51 1.95 7.69 -37.24
N HIS A 52 0.68 7.95 -37.58
CA HIS A 52 -0.12 8.94 -36.80
C HIS A 52 -0.62 8.40 -35.46
N LEU A 53 -0.90 7.10 -35.32
CA LEU A 53 -1.25 6.46 -34.05
C LEU A 53 -0.07 6.49 -33.07
N TYR A 54 1.15 6.29 -33.60
CA TYR A 54 2.38 6.37 -32.83
C TYR A 54 2.53 7.75 -32.19
N TYR A 55 2.48 8.84 -32.95
CA TYR A 55 2.58 10.19 -32.37
C TYR A 55 1.42 10.56 -31.45
N LYS A 56 0.20 10.09 -31.72
CA LYS A 56 -1.00 10.39 -30.91
C LYS A 56 -0.97 9.72 -29.53
N TYR A 57 -0.48 8.48 -29.45
CA TYR A 57 -0.43 7.72 -28.19
C TYR A 57 0.93 7.75 -27.50
N GLN A 58 2.04 8.04 -28.21
CA GLN A 58 3.40 8.04 -27.64
C GLN A 58 3.53 8.93 -26.41
N LYS A 59 2.94 10.14 -26.40
CA LYS A 59 3.00 11.04 -25.23
C LYS A 59 2.22 10.48 -24.03
N TRP A 60 1.01 9.97 -24.25
CA TRP A 60 0.19 9.38 -23.19
C TRP A 60 0.77 8.07 -22.65
N VAL A 61 1.33 7.23 -23.52
CA VAL A 61 1.99 5.97 -23.13
C VAL A 61 3.26 6.25 -22.33
N LEU A 62 4.08 7.23 -22.72
CA LEU A 62 5.26 7.62 -21.96
C LEU A 62 4.89 8.20 -20.58
N SER A 63 3.85 9.03 -20.49
CA SER A 63 3.36 9.54 -19.21
C SER A 63 2.83 8.43 -18.31
N ALA A 64 2.05 7.48 -18.85
CA ALA A 64 1.54 6.33 -18.11
C ALA A 64 2.67 5.40 -17.64
N ALA A 65 3.66 5.13 -18.50
CA ALA A 65 4.83 4.32 -18.16
C ALA A 65 5.66 4.99 -17.05
N GLY A 66 5.86 6.31 -17.12
CA GLY A 66 6.51 7.08 -16.06
C GLY A 66 5.77 7.00 -14.72
N ALA A 67 4.44 7.15 -14.74
CA ALA A 67 3.62 7.02 -13.54
C ALA A 67 3.70 5.61 -12.92
N ILE A 68 3.65 4.55 -13.75
CA ILE A 68 3.82 3.17 -13.29
C ILE A 68 5.21 2.97 -12.68
N LEU A 69 6.26 3.48 -13.31
CA LEU A 69 7.62 3.38 -12.79
C LEU A 69 7.74 4.07 -11.42
N VAL A 70 7.16 5.25 -11.24
CA VAL A 70 7.13 5.96 -9.95
C VAL A 70 6.36 5.15 -8.90
N ILE A 71 5.22 4.56 -9.24
CA ILE A 71 4.45 3.69 -8.32
C ILE A 71 5.26 2.46 -7.94
N VAL A 72 5.93 1.81 -8.89
CA VAL A 72 6.79 0.64 -8.63
C VAL A 72 7.96 0.99 -7.73
N VAL A 73 8.62 2.13 -8.00
CA VAL A 73 9.73 2.63 -7.16
C VAL A 73 9.21 2.97 -5.76
N ALA A 74 8.10 3.69 -5.64
CA ALA A 74 7.50 4.02 -4.34
C ALA A 74 7.09 2.75 -3.57
N ALA A 75 6.46 1.79 -4.22
CA ALA A 75 6.10 0.51 -3.62
C ALA A 75 7.35 -0.28 -3.19
N PHE A 76 8.42 -0.27 -3.97
CA PHE A 76 9.70 -0.89 -3.61
C PHE A 76 10.33 -0.23 -2.38
N LEU A 77 10.34 1.11 -2.33
CA LEU A 77 10.84 1.87 -1.17
C LEU A 77 10.00 1.59 0.08
N ILE A 78 8.66 1.61 -0.02
CA ILE A 78 7.75 1.32 1.09
C ILE A 78 7.91 -0.13 1.56
N ASN A 79 7.97 -1.10 0.64
CA ASN A 79 8.12 -2.51 0.96
C ASN A 79 9.48 -2.81 1.61
N ARG A 80 10.54 -2.08 1.23
CA ARG A 80 11.86 -2.16 1.87
C ARG A 80 11.85 -1.65 3.32
N THR A 81 11.06 -0.63 3.62
CA THR A 81 10.99 -0.05 4.98
C THR A 81 10.03 -0.78 5.91
N MET A 82 8.94 -1.35 5.40
CA MET A 82 7.82 -1.84 6.23
C MET A 82 7.93 -3.32 6.65
N LYS A 83 8.52 -4.19 5.82
CA LYS A 83 8.35 -5.66 5.97
C LYS A 83 9.27 -6.34 7.00
N SER A 84 10.24 -5.62 7.56
CA SER A 84 11.24 -6.17 8.49
C SER A 84 10.94 -5.92 9.98
N ASN A 85 9.98 -5.05 10.32
CA ASN A 85 9.92 -4.53 11.69
C ASN A 85 9.36 -5.52 12.72
N ARG A 86 8.34 -6.32 12.39
CA ARG A 86 7.67 -7.16 13.40
C ARG A 86 8.49 -8.37 13.86
N ILE A 87 9.15 -9.05 12.93
CA ILE A 87 10.03 -10.20 13.26
C ILE A 87 11.25 -9.69 14.02
N GLU A 88 11.84 -8.59 13.56
CA GLU A 88 12.96 -7.95 14.24
C GLU A 88 12.57 -7.51 15.66
N GLN A 89 11.44 -6.83 15.84
CA GLN A 89 10.95 -6.43 17.17
C GLN A 89 10.69 -7.64 18.09
N SER A 90 10.18 -8.75 17.56
CA SER A 90 10.00 -9.98 18.33
C SER A 90 11.32 -10.56 18.81
N TYR A 91 12.32 -10.57 17.93
CA TYR A 91 13.67 -11.03 18.26
C TYR A 91 14.31 -10.13 19.32
N GLN A 92 14.24 -8.82 19.12
CA GLN A 92 14.77 -7.83 20.06
C GLN A 92 14.10 -7.91 21.45
N LEU A 93 12.79 -8.11 21.50
CA LEU A 93 12.05 -8.31 22.75
C LEU A 93 12.49 -9.58 23.48
N THR A 94 12.70 -10.67 22.73
CA THR A 94 13.20 -11.93 23.30
C THR A 94 14.60 -11.74 23.88
N MET A 95 15.50 -11.10 23.14
CA MET A 95 16.86 -10.81 23.61
C MET A 95 16.87 -9.91 24.84
N ALA A 96 16.02 -8.88 24.87
CA ALA A 96 15.89 -7.99 26.03
C ALA A 96 15.41 -8.75 27.29
N LYS A 97 14.42 -9.64 27.14
CA LYS A 97 13.96 -10.53 28.23
C LYS A 97 15.03 -11.50 28.70
N MET A 98 15.85 -12.03 27.78
CA MET A 98 17.00 -12.88 28.13
C MET A 98 18.05 -12.10 28.94
N GLN A 99 18.36 -10.87 28.54
CA GLN A 99 19.27 -9.99 29.29
C GLN A 99 18.71 -9.68 30.69
N TYR A 100 17.43 -9.37 30.78
CA TYR A 100 16.74 -9.15 32.06
C TYR A 100 16.80 -10.39 32.96
N SER A 101 16.52 -11.57 32.41
CA SER A 101 16.58 -12.84 33.14
C SER A 101 18.00 -13.22 33.56
N ALA A 102 19.02 -12.69 32.88
CA ALA A 102 20.42 -12.84 33.22
C ALA A 102 20.94 -11.74 34.16
N GLU A 103 20.04 -10.96 34.77
CA GLU A 103 20.34 -9.82 35.67
C GLU A 103 21.18 -8.70 35.03
N GLN A 104 21.28 -8.67 33.71
CA GLN A 104 21.96 -7.61 32.97
C GLN A 104 21.02 -6.41 32.80
N LEU A 105 20.61 -5.81 33.92
CA LEU A 105 19.54 -4.82 33.98
C LEU A 105 19.80 -3.59 33.09
N ASP A 106 21.03 -3.09 33.02
CA ASP A 106 21.36 -1.93 32.18
C ASP A 106 21.25 -2.25 30.68
N ALA A 107 21.75 -3.42 30.25
CA ALA A 107 21.63 -3.87 28.87
C ALA A 107 20.17 -4.10 28.48
N ALA A 108 19.41 -4.74 29.37
CA ALA A 108 17.98 -4.98 29.20
C ALA A 108 17.21 -3.66 29.10
N LYS A 109 17.49 -2.69 29.98
CA LYS A 109 16.87 -1.36 29.98
C LYS A 109 17.07 -0.65 28.64
N GLU A 110 18.28 -0.66 28.11
CA GLU A 110 18.55 -0.04 26.81
C GLU A 110 17.89 -0.79 25.65
N ALA A 111 17.80 -2.12 25.71
CA ALA A 111 17.08 -2.91 24.71
C ALA A 111 15.56 -2.63 24.74
N PHE A 112 14.94 -2.57 25.91
CA PHE A 112 13.52 -2.22 26.06
C PHE A 112 13.23 -0.78 25.66
N ARG A 113 14.10 0.18 25.97
CA ARG A 113 13.96 1.57 25.50
C ARG A 113 13.92 1.68 23.98
N ARG A 114 14.79 0.94 23.28
CA ARG A 114 14.77 0.90 21.81
C ARG A 114 13.45 0.37 21.28
N LEU A 115 12.88 -0.66 21.91
CA LEU A 115 11.58 -1.22 21.53
C LEU A 115 10.46 -0.19 21.66
N VAL A 116 10.39 0.50 22.81
CA VAL A 116 9.39 1.56 23.05
C VAL A 116 9.53 2.70 22.05
N THR A 117 10.75 3.16 21.75
CA THR A 117 10.98 4.23 20.78
C THR A 117 10.66 3.82 19.35
N SER A 118 10.86 2.54 19.02
CA SER A 118 10.73 2.03 17.64
C SER A 118 9.29 1.76 17.19
N GLY A 119 8.30 1.76 18.08
CA GLY A 119 6.96 1.37 17.68
C GLY A 119 5.87 1.49 18.74
N SER A 120 4.68 1.07 18.33
CA SER A 120 3.47 0.99 19.15
C SER A 120 2.93 -0.44 19.17
N GLY A 121 1.94 -0.71 20.02
CA GLY A 121 1.31 -2.03 20.14
C GLY A 121 1.96 -2.92 21.20
N THR A 122 1.58 -4.20 21.20
CA THR A 122 1.82 -5.14 22.32
C THR A 122 3.28 -5.28 22.73
N MET A 123 4.22 -5.33 21.77
CA MET A 123 5.66 -5.48 22.08
C MET A 123 6.26 -4.24 22.73
N ALA A 124 5.86 -3.05 22.26
CA ALA A 124 6.28 -1.79 22.86
C ALA A 124 5.67 -1.63 24.26
N GLY A 125 4.42 -2.06 24.44
CA GLY A 125 3.78 -2.13 25.76
C GLY A 125 4.53 -3.07 26.71
N GLU A 126 4.83 -4.28 26.28
CA GLU A 126 5.58 -5.23 27.11
C GLU A 126 6.97 -4.69 27.48
N ALA A 127 7.67 -4.06 26.53
CA ALA A 127 8.94 -3.39 26.82
C ALA A 127 8.78 -2.25 27.85
N LYS A 128 7.72 -1.44 27.73
CA LYS A 128 7.41 -0.35 28.67
C LYS A 128 7.16 -0.89 30.09
N TYR A 129 6.43 -2.01 30.22
CA TYR A 129 6.23 -2.70 31.49
C TYR A 129 7.56 -3.17 32.10
N PHE A 130 8.44 -3.79 31.31
CA PHE A 130 9.75 -4.22 31.83
C PHE A 130 10.66 -3.06 32.23
N LEU A 131 10.55 -1.89 31.58
CA LEU A 131 11.25 -0.68 32.05
C LEU A 131 10.79 -0.26 33.45
N GLY A 132 9.48 -0.34 33.72
CA GLY A 132 8.93 -0.10 35.05
C GLY A 132 9.44 -1.11 36.08
N ARG A 133 9.48 -2.40 35.73
CA ARG A 133 10.05 -3.46 36.60
C ARG A 133 11.51 -3.24 36.92
N ILE A 134 12.34 -2.96 35.91
CA ILE A 134 13.76 -2.69 36.11
C ILE A 134 13.95 -1.48 37.02
N ALA A 135 13.19 -0.39 36.80
CA ALA A 135 13.24 0.77 37.67
C ALA A 135 12.83 0.44 39.12
N PHE A 136 11.81 -0.39 39.30
CA PHE A 136 11.35 -0.84 40.60
C PHE A 136 12.42 -1.67 41.33
N GLU A 137 13.04 -2.63 40.64
CA GLU A 137 14.14 -3.46 41.17
C GLU A 137 15.37 -2.63 41.55
N GLN A 138 15.63 -1.56 40.80
CA GLN A 138 16.67 -0.58 41.12
C GLN A 138 16.27 0.39 42.25
N SER A 139 15.13 0.17 42.92
CA SER A 139 14.55 1.05 43.94
C SER A 139 14.26 2.49 43.47
N ASN A 140 14.22 2.70 42.16
CA ASN A 140 13.85 3.98 41.54
C ASN A 140 12.33 4.08 41.39
N PHE A 141 11.62 4.08 42.52
CA PHE A 141 10.17 3.96 42.55
C PHE A 141 9.42 5.08 41.82
N SER A 142 9.97 6.30 41.80
CA SER A 142 9.40 7.40 41.00
C SER A 142 9.43 7.08 39.51
N GLN A 143 10.58 6.60 39.00
CA GLN A 143 10.69 6.19 37.60
C GLN A 143 9.82 4.98 37.32
N ALA A 144 9.74 4.01 38.23
CA ALA A 144 8.88 2.86 38.07
C ALA A 144 7.41 3.27 37.90
N ALA A 145 6.91 4.17 38.74
CA ALA A 145 5.57 4.73 38.62
C ALA A 145 5.34 5.45 37.28
N ASP A 146 6.32 6.22 36.79
CA ASP A 146 6.23 6.90 35.48
C ASP A 146 6.16 5.89 34.32
N GLU A 147 6.97 4.83 34.36
CA GLU A 147 6.97 3.80 33.31
C GLU A 147 5.68 2.98 33.32
N PHE A 148 5.21 2.55 34.50
CA PHE A 148 3.95 1.79 34.64
C PHE A 148 2.72 2.64 34.28
N SER A 149 2.67 3.90 34.73
CA SER A 149 1.56 4.80 34.36
C SER A 149 1.55 5.09 32.85
N GLY A 150 2.72 5.25 32.24
CA GLY A 150 2.86 5.34 30.78
C GLY A 150 2.35 4.08 30.06
N TYR A 151 2.65 2.90 30.58
CA TYR A 151 2.09 1.65 30.06
C TYR A 151 0.55 1.65 30.10
N VAL A 152 -0.03 1.92 31.27
CA VAL A 152 -1.50 1.90 31.47
C VAL A 152 -2.20 2.91 30.57
N LYS A 153 -1.56 4.05 30.29
CA LYS A 153 -2.12 5.11 29.44
C LYS A 153 -2.04 4.79 27.95
N ASP A 154 -0.89 4.31 27.49
CA ASP A 154 -0.56 4.28 26.05
C ASP A 154 -0.63 2.89 25.42
N PHE A 155 -0.61 1.82 26.22
CA PHE A 155 -0.43 0.43 25.74
C PHE A 155 -1.42 -0.60 26.29
N SER A 156 -2.38 -0.18 27.11
CA SER A 156 -3.38 -1.08 27.71
C SER A 156 -4.12 -1.91 26.66
N GLY A 157 -4.43 -3.17 26.98
CA GLY A 157 -5.15 -4.07 26.05
C GLY A 157 -4.86 -5.56 26.24
N THR A 158 -4.03 -5.93 27.22
CA THR A 158 -3.75 -7.32 27.60
C THR A 158 -4.03 -7.45 29.08
N PRO A 159 -5.15 -8.06 29.50
CA PRO A 159 -5.63 -8.04 30.89
C PRO A 159 -4.56 -8.43 31.92
N GLU A 160 -3.74 -9.43 31.61
CA GLU A 160 -2.70 -9.92 32.51
C GLU A 160 -1.60 -8.88 32.73
N LEU A 161 -1.17 -8.23 31.64
CA LEU A 161 -0.11 -7.22 31.68
C LEU A 161 -0.63 -5.88 32.21
N ASP A 162 -1.91 -5.57 31.95
CA ASP A 162 -2.62 -4.42 32.50
C ASP A 162 -2.70 -4.52 34.02
N CYS A 163 -3.18 -5.64 34.54
CA CYS A 163 -3.21 -5.91 35.98
C CYS A 163 -1.79 -5.85 36.58
N ALA A 164 -0.80 -6.44 35.92
CA ALA A 164 0.58 -6.45 36.42
C ALA A 164 1.21 -5.05 36.46
N ALA A 165 0.97 -4.23 35.44
CA ALA A 165 1.48 -2.86 35.39
C ALA A 165 0.78 -1.96 36.41
N MET A 166 -0.53 -2.09 36.57
CA MET A 166 -1.28 -1.36 37.60
C MET A 166 -0.85 -1.76 39.01
N ALA A 167 -0.57 -3.05 39.25
CA ALA A 167 -0.03 -3.52 40.52
C ALA A 167 1.39 -2.97 40.76
N GLY A 168 2.23 -2.96 39.72
CA GLY A 168 3.56 -2.33 39.78
C GLY A 168 3.49 -0.83 40.09
N LEU A 169 2.52 -0.11 39.51
CA LEU A 169 2.27 1.30 39.80
C LEU A 169 1.86 1.49 41.27
N ALA A 170 0.93 0.69 41.77
CA ALA A 170 0.47 0.74 43.16
C ALA A 170 1.62 0.45 44.14
N ALA A 171 2.38 -0.63 43.91
CA ALA A 171 3.56 -0.97 44.70
C ALA A 171 4.62 0.14 44.66
N SER A 172 4.79 0.81 43.52
CA SER A 172 5.70 1.96 43.41
C SER A 172 5.24 3.11 44.30
N TYR A 173 3.93 3.39 44.37
CA TYR A 173 3.38 4.40 45.29
C TYR A 173 3.56 4.02 46.76
N GLU A 174 3.37 2.75 47.13
CA GLU A 174 3.63 2.27 48.50
C GLU A 174 5.09 2.48 48.88
N ALA A 175 6.02 2.09 48.01
CA ALA A 175 7.46 2.25 48.24
C ALA A 175 7.90 3.72 48.32
N MET A 176 7.13 4.64 47.71
CA MET A 176 7.32 6.09 47.84
C MET A 176 6.66 6.70 49.08
N GLY A 177 5.96 5.91 49.92
CA GLY A 177 5.23 6.43 51.08
C GLY A 177 3.96 7.19 50.71
N LYS A 178 3.33 6.85 49.58
CA LYS A 178 2.07 7.44 49.09
C LYS A 178 0.91 6.44 49.16
N PRO A 179 0.45 6.06 50.37
CA PRO A 179 -0.55 5.00 50.54
C PRO A 179 -1.92 5.35 49.94
N GLU A 180 -2.30 6.64 49.90
CA GLU A 180 -3.56 7.06 49.28
C GLU A 180 -3.58 6.82 47.76
N ASP A 181 -2.46 7.09 47.08
CA ASP A 181 -2.32 6.87 45.66
C ASP A 181 -2.25 5.37 45.34
N ALA A 182 -1.53 4.60 46.18
CA ALA A 182 -1.51 3.15 46.09
C ALA A 182 -2.91 2.54 46.26
N ALA A 183 -3.67 2.98 47.27
CA ALA A 183 -5.02 2.49 47.53
C ALA A 183 -5.95 2.76 46.34
N LYS A 184 -5.90 3.97 45.75
CA LYS A 184 -6.67 4.29 44.53
C LYS A 184 -6.29 3.37 43.37
N ALA A 185 -5.00 3.09 43.17
CA ALA A 185 -4.54 2.20 42.13
C ALA A 185 -5.01 0.76 42.35
N TYR A 186 -4.92 0.22 43.57
CA TYR A 186 -5.39 -1.13 43.90
C TYR A 186 -6.93 -1.26 43.79
N LEU A 187 -7.69 -0.27 44.24
CA LEU A 187 -9.15 -0.25 44.10
C LEU A 187 -9.55 -0.34 42.63
N LYS A 188 -8.87 0.44 41.77
CA LYS A 188 -9.11 0.39 40.33
C LYS A 188 -8.84 -1.00 39.73
N ILE A 189 -7.80 -1.70 40.18
CA ILE A 189 -7.54 -3.09 39.76
C ILE A 189 -8.70 -4.01 40.17
N ALA A 190 -9.19 -3.89 41.40
CA ALA A 190 -10.27 -4.73 41.91
C ALA A 190 -11.62 -4.47 41.19
N GLU A 191 -11.85 -3.24 40.73
CA GLU A 191 -13.02 -2.86 39.94
C GLU A 191 -12.90 -3.33 38.48
N ASP A 192 -11.74 -3.14 37.85
CA ASP A 192 -11.53 -3.44 36.42
C ASP A 192 -11.28 -4.95 36.17
N TYR A 193 -10.77 -5.69 37.15
CA TYR A 193 -10.40 -7.11 37.04
C TYR A 193 -10.95 -7.96 38.21
N PRO A 194 -12.28 -8.09 38.34
CA PRO A 194 -12.87 -8.95 39.35
C PRO A 194 -12.44 -10.41 39.12
N LYS A 195 -12.01 -11.09 40.19
CA LYS A 195 -11.80 -12.53 40.17
C LYS A 195 -13.17 -13.22 40.25
N ASP A 196 -13.62 -13.78 39.14
CA ASP A 196 -14.71 -14.75 39.11
C ASP A 196 -14.28 -16.12 39.69
#